data_AF-A0A8S9W3Z4-F1
#
_entry.id   AF-A0A8S9W3Z4-F1
#
_cell.length_a   1.000
_cell.length_b   1.000
_cell.length_c   1.000
_cell.angle_alpha   90.00
_cell.angle_beta   90.00
_cell.angle_gamma   90.00
#
_symmetry.space_group_name_H-M   'P 1'
#
loop_
_entity.id
_entity.type
_entity.pdbx_description
1 polymer ?
#
loop_
_entity_poly.entity_id
_entity_poly.type
_entity_poly.pdbx_seq_one_letter_code
_entity_poly.pdbx_strand_id
1 'polypeptide(L)' 'MRKRCCGGAIQALVTGTTVVNGTLESILEVAGAKAVFYGIGIAGVAELLGLERFCPRST' A
#
# COMPACT_ATOMS: atom_id res chain seq x y z
N MET A 1 19.43 -13.25 -6.63
CA MET A 1 19.48 -12.77 -5.23
C MET A 1 18.05 -12.48 -4.77
N ARG A 2 17.29 -13.52 -4.39
CA ARG A 2 15.87 -13.43 -4.00
C ARG A 2 15.77 -13.49 -2.48
N LYS A 3 15.65 -12.34 -1.80
CA LYS A 3 15.36 -12.34 -0.36
C LYS A 3 13.86 -12.57 -0.15
N ARG A 4 13.54 -13.80 0.27
CA ARG A 4 12.31 -14.15 0.97
C ARG A 4 12.23 -13.30 2.25
N CYS A 5 11.39 -12.28 2.23
CA CYS A 5 10.71 -11.79 3.42
C CYS A 5 9.23 -12.06 3.11
N CYS A 6 8.46 -12.85 3.84
CA CYS A 6 8.09 -12.56 5.21
C CYS A 6 7.59 -13.84 5.92
N GLY A 7 8.41 -14.37 6.83
CA GLY A 7 8.01 -15.30 7.90
C GLY A 7 7.93 -14.61 9.28
N GLY A 8 7.79 -13.30 9.31
CA GLY A 8 7.61 -12.44 10.48
C GLY A 8 6.81 -11.20 10.06
N ALA A 9 6.12 -10.53 10.99
CA ALA A 9 5.17 -9.44 10.70
C ALA A 9 5.86 -8.19 10.14
N ILE A 10 6.12 -8.17 8.83
CA ILE A 10 6.56 -6.99 8.09
C ILE A 10 5.35 -6.52 7.29
N GLN A 11 4.84 -5.35 7.65
CA GLN A 11 3.84 -4.61 6.87
C GLN A 11 4.54 -3.68 5.89
N ALA A 12 3.98 -3.55 4.69
CA ALA A 12 4.46 -2.61 3.68
C ALA A 12 3.69 -1.29 3.83
N LEU A 13 4.41 -0.19 4.02
CA LEU A 13 3.83 1.15 4.02
C LEU A 13 3.88 1.72 2.61
N VAL A 14 2.71 2.06 2.06
CA VAL A 14 2.58 2.40 0.64
C VAL A 14 1.96 3.79 0.46
N THR A 15 2.62 4.65 -0.32
CA THR A 15 2.18 6.03 -0.59
C THR A 15 1.36 6.12 -1.88
N GLY A 16 0.58 7.19 -2.01
CA GLY A 16 -0.15 7.51 -3.25
C GLY A 16 0.71 7.71 -4.49
N THR A 17 2.00 8.03 -4.32
CA THR A 17 2.93 8.18 -5.46
C THR A 17 3.15 6.87 -6.22
N THR A 18 2.86 5.72 -5.62
CA THR A 18 2.94 4.41 -6.29
C THR A 18 1.89 4.24 -7.40
N VAL A 19 0.79 4.99 -7.31
CA VAL A 19 -0.24 5.07 -8.37
C VAL A 19 0.35 5.73 -9.61
N VAL A 20 0.90 6.94 -9.46
CA VAL A 20 1.45 7.71 -10.59
C VAL A 20 2.72 7.08 -11.17
N ASN A 21 3.49 6.37 -10.33
CA ASN A 21 4.67 5.63 -10.78
C ASN A 21 4.31 4.29 -11.46
N GLY A 22 3.04 3.87 -11.48
CA GLY A 22 2.63 2.60 -12.04
C GLY A 22 3.18 1.38 -11.31
N THR A 23 3.53 1.52 -10.02
CA THR A 23 4.10 0.44 -9.21
C THR A 23 3.14 -0.13 -8.17
N LEU A 24 1.92 0.43 -8.08
CA LEU A 24 0.89 -0.01 -7.14
C LEU A 24 0.56 -1.50 -7.29
N GLU A 25 0.33 -1.97 -8.51
CA GLU A 25 -0.11 -3.34 -8.80
C GLU A 25 0.94 -4.36 -8.32
N SER A 26 2.22 -4.15 -8.66
CA SER A 26 3.29 -5.04 -8.21
C SER A 26 3.46 -5.03 -6.68
N ILE A 27 3.15 -3.92 -6.01
CA ILE A 27 3.15 -3.87 -4.55
C ILE A 27 1.99 -4.70 -3.99
N LEU A 28 0.80 -4.61 -4.59
CA LEU A 28 -0.36 -5.42 -4.21
C LEU A 28 -0.11 -6.91 -4.42
N GLU A 29 0.56 -7.31 -5.51
CA GLU A 29 0.92 -8.70 -5.79
C GLU A 29 1.88 -9.29 -4.75
N VAL A 30 2.83 -8.49 -4.25
CA VAL A 30 3.85 -8.95 -3.30
C VAL A 30 3.39 -8.84 -1.85
N ALA A 31 2.74 -7.74 -1.47
CA ALA A 31 2.37 -7.44 -0.09
C ALA A 31 0.93 -7.84 0.25
N GLY A 32 0.00 -7.75 -0.71
CA GLY A 32 -1.42 -8.06 -0.51
C GLY A 32 -2.00 -7.38 0.73
N ALA A 33 -2.66 -8.18 1.60
CA ALA A 33 -3.27 -7.74 2.85
C ALA A 33 -2.27 -7.23 3.92
N LYS A 34 -0.95 -7.29 3.66
CA LYS A 34 0.07 -6.70 4.54
C LYS A 34 0.45 -5.27 4.13
N ALA A 35 -0.14 -4.73 3.06
CA ALA A 35 0.06 -3.36 2.64
C ALA A 35 -0.90 -2.42 3.39
N VAL A 36 -0.35 -1.40 4.05
CA VAL A 36 -1.11 -0.29 4.64
C VAL A 36 -0.81 0.96 3.82
N PHE A 37 -1.87 1.52 3.24
CA PHE A 37 -1.77 2.70 2.39
C PHE A 37 -1.88 3.98 3.20
N TYR A 38 -1.06 4.99 2.91
CA TYR A 38 -1.09 6.25 3.65
C TYR A 38 -0.83 7.48 2.78
N GLY A 39 -1.24 8.64 3.31
CA GLY A 39 -1.14 9.94 2.67
C GLY A 39 -2.42 10.36 1.93
N ILE A 40 -2.47 11.64 1.54
CA ILE A 40 -3.66 12.22 0.89
C ILE A 40 -3.84 11.75 -0.56
N GLY A 41 -2.74 11.51 -1.27
CA GLY A 41 -2.78 11.16 -2.70
C GLY A 41 -3.36 9.77 -2.98
N ILE A 42 -3.33 8.85 -2.01
CA ILE A 42 -3.91 7.50 -2.18
C ILE A 42 -5.40 7.45 -1.80
N ALA A 43 -5.97 8.51 -1.20
CA ALA A 43 -7.30 8.45 -0.60
C ALA A 43 -8.38 7.98 -1.59
N GLY A 44 -8.46 8.59 -2.77
CA GLY A 44 -9.45 8.20 -3.78
C GLY A 44 -9.22 6.80 -4.34
N VAL A 45 -7.96 6.43 -4.61
CA VAL A 45 -7.64 5.09 -5.14
C VAL A 45 -7.92 4.00 -4.12
N ALA A 46 -7.59 4.23 -2.85
CA ALA A 46 -7.86 3.29 -1.77
C ALA A 46 -9.37 3.07 -1.58
N GLU A 47 -10.18 4.13 -1.69
CA GLU A 47 -11.64 4.02 -1.59
C GLU A 47 -12.25 3.25 -2.76
N LEU A 48 -11.80 3.55 -3.99
CA LEU A 48 -12.26 2.85 -5.20
C LEU A 48 -11.87 1.37 -5.23
N LEU A 49 -10.72 1.01 -4.65
CA LEU A 49 -10.18 -0.35 -4.67
C LEU A 49 -10.38 -1.11 -3.35
N GLY A 50 -11.04 -0.51 -2.35
CA GLY A 50 -11.26 -1.13 -1.04
C GLY A 50 -9.96 -1.45 -0.27
N LEU A 51 -8.91 -0.65 -0.46
CA LEU A 51 -7.60 -0.86 0.17
C LEU A 51 -7.56 -0.29 1.59
N GLU A 52 -6.89 -0.98 2.51
CA GLU A 52 -6.71 -0.52 3.88
C GLU A 52 -5.84 0.75 3.91
N ARG A 53 -6.45 1.88 4.30
CA ARG A 53 -5.80 3.18 4.35
C ARG A 53 -5.71 3.73 5.77
N PHE A 54 -4.53 4.15 6.17
CA PHE A 54 -4.27 4.89 7.39
C PHE A 54 -4.08 6.39 7.10
N CYS A 55 -4.94 7.23 7.66
CA CYS A 55 -4.78 8.68 7.65
C CYS A 55 -5.28 9.28 8.98
N PRO A 56 -4.39 9.70 9.90
CA PRO A 56 -4.77 10.13 11.24
C PRO A 56 -5.48 11.49 11.29
N ARG A 57 -5.55 12.21 10.15
CA ARG A 57 -6.10 13.57 10.03
C ARG A 57 -7.16 13.68 8.92
N SER A 58 -7.72 12.56 8.47
CA SER A 58 -8.85 12.55 7.53
C SER A 58 -10.12 12.80 8.34
N THR A 59 -10.53 14.05 8.47
CA THR A 59 -11.88 14.43 8.95
C THR A 59 -12.95 13.94 8.01
#